data_AF-A0A1E3VBE4-F1
#
_entry.id   AF-A0A1E3VBE4-F1
#
_cell.length_a   1.000
_cell.length_b   1.000
_cell.length_c   1.000
_cell.angle_alpha   90.00
_cell.angle_beta   90.00
_cell.angle_gamma   90.00
#
_symmetry.space_group_name_H-M   'P 1'
#
loop_
_entity.id
_entity.type
_entity.pdbx_description
1 polymer ?
#
loop_
_entity_poly.entity_id
_entity_poly.type
_entity_poly.pdbx_seq_one_letter_code
_entity_poly.pdbx_strand_id
1 'polypeptide(L)'
;MRSLLIALAATVALTLPARAEDVTVAVTAIVEHPALDAARDGVKDALAAAGYKEGENLKFVYESAQGNPATAAQIARQFAGDAPDVIVPISTPSAQAVVSSIRDIPVVFTAVTDPLGAQLVKDMDKPGGNVTGLSDMSPVAEHVALIKEILPEAKSIGFLYNSGEANSVSLLEVLKEEAEKAGLSVVESAATKSAEVQGAARALVGRADVIYVPTDNTIVSALEGAVAVAEESKLPLFTADTDSVSRGAIAALGFNYYDVGKQTGEVVVRVLKGENPGDIPVRVAAGTDLVVNKSAAEKMGVALPESVLSRATRVIE
;
A
#
# COMPACT_ATOMS: atom_id res chain seq x y z
N MET A 1 -83.13 -18.56 -0.97
CA MET A 1 -82.35 -19.82 -1.04
C MET A 1 -81.29 -19.66 -2.12
N ARG A 2 -80.02 -19.92 -1.77
CA ARG A 2 -78.85 -20.16 -2.65
C ARG A 2 -78.12 -18.97 -3.28
N SER A 3 -77.22 -18.43 -2.46
CA SER A 3 -75.81 -18.06 -2.67
C SER A 3 -75.16 -18.41 -4.02
N LEU A 4 -74.39 -17.45 -4.56
CA LEU A 4 -73.21 -17.74 -5.41
C LEU A 4 -72.05 -16.85 -4.96
N LEU A 5 -70.97 -17.48 -4.49
CA LEU A 5 -69.73 -16.87 -4.02
C LEU A 5 -68.85 -16.46 -5.20
N ILE A 6 -68.36 -15.21 -5.18
CA ILE A 6 -67.28 -14.73 -6.04
C ILE A 6 -65.96 -15.10 -5.34
N ALA A 7 -65.18 -15.98 -5.95
CA ALA A 7 -63.83 -16.32 -5.47
C ALA A 7 -62.83 -15.28 -5.99
N LEU A 8 -62.27 -14.48 -5.07
CA LEU A 8 -61.19 -13.54 -5.33
C LEU A 8 -59.86 -14.32 -5.26
N ALA A 9 -59.22 -14.58 -6.40
CA ALA A 9 -57.89 -15.17 -6.44
C ALA A 9 -56.84 -14.08 -6.15
N ALA A 10 -56.26 -14.10 -4.95
CA ALA A 10 -55.13 -13.26 -4.59
C ALA A 10 -53.83 -13.90 -5.12
N THR A 11 -53.29 -13.37 -6.22
CA THR A 11 -51.93 -13.68 -6.67
C THR A 11 -50.92 -13.04 -5.72
N VAL A 12 -50.36 -13.86 -4.82
CA VAL A 12 -49.17 -13.49 -4.04
C VAL A 12 -47.96 -13.59 -4.97
N ALA A 13 -47.44 -12.44 -5.41
CA ALA A 13 -46.16 -12.40 -6.09
C ALA A 13 -45.05 -12.67 -5.06
N LEU A 14 -44.51 -13.89 -5.09
CA LEU A 14 -43.28 -14.23 -4.36
C LEU A 14 -42.12 -13.46 -5.01
N THR A 15 -41.73 -12.35 -4.41
CA THR A 15 -40.43 -11.72 -4.68
C THR A 15 -39.36 -12.61 -4.08
N LEU A 16 -38.79 -13.52 -4.86
CA LEU A 16 -37.54 -14.17 -4.49
C LEU A 16 -36.47 -13.07 -4.39
N PRO A 17 -35.65 -13.03 -3.33
CA PRO A 17 -34.52 -12.11 -3.31
C PRO A 17 -33.66 -12.42 -4.54
N ALA A 18 -33.43 -11.42 -5.39
CA ALA A 18 -32.47 -11.54 -6.47
C ALA A 18 -31.12 -11.88 -5.84
N ARG A 19 -30.69 -13.12 -5.99
CA ARG A 19 -29.36 -13.55 -5.57
C ARG A 19 -28.39 -12.69 -6.38
N ALA A 20 -27.57 -11.89 -5.70
CA ALA A 20 -26.51 -11.14 -6.36
C ALA A 20 -25.70 -12.12 -7.22
N GLU A 21 -25.38 -11.72 -8.45
CA GLU A 21 -24.55 -12.52 -9.34
C GLU A 21 -23.23 -12.84 -8.62
N ASP A 22 -22.79 -14.10 -8.68
CA ASP A 22 -21.57 -14.53 -8.01
C ASP A 22 -20.38 -13.84 -8.68
N VAL A 23 -19.72 -12.92 -7.99
CA VAL A 23 -18.59 -12.15 -8.53
C VAL A 23 -17.25 -12.73 -8.07
N THR A 24 -16.24 -12.64 -8.92
CA THR A 24 -14.86 -13.00 -8.61
C THR A 24 -13.98 -11.76 -8.53
N VAL A 25 -13.38 -11.55 -7.36
CA VAL A 25 -12.35 -10.52 -7.16
C VAL A 25 -11.01 -11.23 -6.96
N ALA A 26 -10.07 -10.99 -7.88
CA ALA A 26 -8.74 -11.58 -7.82
C ALA A 26 -7.73 -10.55 -7.30
N VAL A 27 -7.00 -10.89 -6.24
CA VAL A 27 -6.06 -10.00 -5.56
C VAL A 27 -4.66 -10.57 -5.68
N THR A 28 -3.68 -9.71 -5.95
CA THR A 28 -2.27 -10.12 -5.95
C THR A 28 -1.40 -9.10 -5.27
N ALA A 29 -0.40 -9.57 -4.51
CA ALA A 29 0.60 -8.72 -3.86
C ALA A 29 2.01 -9.16 -4.27
N ILE A 30 2.97 -8.23 -4.31
CA ILE A 30 4.34 -8.57 -4.69
C ILE A 30 4.97 -9.49 -3.64
N VAL A 31 4.72 -9.23 -2.36
CA VAL A 31 5.21 -10.01 -1.21
C VAL A 31 4.31 -9.75 0.00
N GLU A 32 4.29 -10.66 0.96
CA GLU A 32 3.64 -10.44 2.25
C GLU A 32 4.48 -9.53 3.15
N HIS A 33 3.88 -8.44 3.60
CA HIS A 33 4.32 -7.67 4.77
C HIS A 33 3.11 -6.91 5.35
N PRO A 34 3.16 -6.47 6.63
CA PRO A 34 1.98 -6.00 7.35
C PRO A 34 1.14 -4.93 6.62
N ALA A 35 1.78 -3.94 5.98
CA ALA A 35 1.08 -2.92 5.20
C ALA A 35 0.25 -3.49 4.02
N LEU A 36 0.81 -4.40 3.20
CA LEU A 36 0.05 -4.96 2.06
C LEU A 36 -1.04 -5.92 2.54
N ASP A 37 -0.79 -6.69 3.61
CA ASP A 37 -1.79 -7.54 4.23
C ASP A 37 -2.96 -6.70 4.78
N ALA A 38 -2.66 -5.58 5.45
CA ALA A 38 -3.66 -4.64 5.93
C ALA A 38 -4.50 -4.06 4.77
N ALA A 39 -3.87 -3.68 3.65
CA ALA A 39 -4.58 -3.22 2.47
C ALA A 39 -5.50 -4.30 1.88
N ARG A 40 -5.03 -5.55 1.77
CA ARG A 40 -5.85 -6.69 1.33
C ARG A 40 -7.07 -6.88 2.23
N ASP A 41 -6.85 -6.87 3.53
CA ASP A 41 -7.91 -7.11 4.51
C ASP A 41 -8.92 -5.95 4.53
N GLY A 42 -8.45 -4.71 4.35
CA GLY A 42 -9.30 -3.53 4.17
C GLY A 42 -10.18 -3.62 2.92
N VAL A 43 -9.64 -4.08 1.79
CA VAL A 43 -10.42 -4.33 0.55
C VAL A 43 -11.50 -5.37 0.82
N LYS A 44 -11.13 -6.48 1.45
CA LYS A 44 -12.05 -7.58 1.78
C LYS A 44 -13.19 -7.11 2.69
N ASP A 45 -12.89 -6.31 3.70
CA ASP A 45 -13.90 -5.78 4.63
C ASP A 45 -14.83 -4.76 3.98
N ALA A 46 -14.32 -3.91 3.08
CA ALA A 46 -15.16 -2.98 2.31
C ALA A 46 -16.12 -3.71 1.36
N LEU A 47 -15.66 -4.80 0.72
CA LEU A 47 -16.53 -5.69 -0.06
C LEU A 47 -17.61 -6.34 0.81
N ALA A 48 -17.24 -6.86 1.98
CA ALA A 48 -18.19 -7.45 2.93
C ALA A 48 -19.23 -6.44 3.41
N ALA A 49 -18.81 -5.21 3.73
CA ALA A 49 -19.69 -4.11 4.12
C ALA A 49 -20.67 -3.71 3.00
N ALA A 50 -20.28 -3.88 1.73
CA ALA A 50 -21.14 -3.66 0.57
C ALA A 50 -22.03 -4.87 0.21
N GLY A 51 -21.95 -5.98 0.96
CA GLY A 51 -22.79 -7.16 0.78
C GLY A 51 -22.18 -8.26 -0.11
N TYR A 52 -20.89 -8.17 -0.45
CA TYR A 52 -20.15 -9.23 -1.16
C TYR A 52 -19.44 -10.12 -0.14
N LYS A 53 -19.88 -11.37 0.01
CA LYS A 53 -19.43 -12.29 1.06
C LYS A 53 -18.98 -13.62 0.48
N GLU A 54 -17.84 -14.10 0.98
CA GLU A 54 -17.32 -15.40 0.60
C GLU A 54 -18.28 -16.53 0.98
N GLY A 55 -18.45 -17.49 0.08
CA GLY A 55 -19.38 -18.60 0.25
C GLY A 55 -20.86 -18.26 -0.02
N GLU A 56 -21.17 -16.98 -0.28
CA GLU A 56 -22.50 -16.53 -0.68
C GLU A 56 -22.51 -16.08 -2.16
N ASN A 57 -21.87 -14.95 -2.44
CA ASN A 57 -21.89 -14.24 -3.73
C ASN A 57 -20.53 -13.64 -4.13
N LEU A 58 -19.45 -13.95 -3.39
CA LEU A 58 -18.09 -13.50 -3.67
C LEU A 58 -17.14 -14.70 -3.70
N LYS A 59 -16.32 -14.78 -4.75
CA LYS A 59 -15.10 -15.57 -4.80
C LYS A 59 -13.91 -14.63 -4.68
N PHE A 60 -13.27 -14.60 -3.51
CA PHE A 60 -12.08 -13.78 -3.27
C PHE A 60 -10.83 -14.63 -3.46
N VAL A 61 -10.07 -14.37 -4.52
CA VAL A 61 -8.82 -15.10 -4.83
C VAL A 61 -7.64 -14.24 -4.40
N TYR A 62 -6.64 -14.83 -3.74
CA TYR A 62 -5.42 -14.13 -3.35
C TYR A 62 -4.18 -14.92 -3.74
N GLU A 63 -3.24 -14.26 -4.42
CA GLU A 63 -1.96 -14.84 -4.83
C GLU A 63 -0.80 -13.88 -4.50
N SER A 64 0.21 -14.37 -3.77
CA SER A 64 1.45 -13.63 -3.51
C SER A 64 2.53 -14.02 -4.51
N ALA A 65 3.24 -13.01 -5.04
CA ALA A 65 4.40 -13.22 -5.90
C ALA A 65 5.70 -13.53 -5.12
N GLN A 66 5.66 -13.53 -3.78
CA GLN A 66 6.78 -13.88 -2.90
C GLN A 66 8.08 -13.09 -3.19
N GLY A 67 7.93 -11.80 -3.48
CA GLY A 67 9.02 -10.87 -3.82
C GLY A 67 9.61 -11.09 -5.22
N ASN A 68 9.00 -11.93 -6.06
CA ASN A 68 9.56 -12.31 -7.36
C ASN A 68 8.75 -11.72 -8.53
N PRO A 69 9.32 -10.79 -9.31
CA PRO A 69 8.64 -10.20 -10.48
C PRO A 69 8.22 -11.21 -11.56
N ALA A 70 8.97 -12.31 -11.71
CA ALA A 70 8.62 -13.36 -12.66
C ALA A 70 7.37 -14.13 -12.22
N THR A 71 7.23 -14.38 -10.91
CA THR A 71 6.01 -14.94 -10.31
C THR A 71 4.84 -13.98 -10.43
N ALA A 72 5.04 -12.67 -10.21
CA ALA A 72 4.00 -11.67 -10.44
C ALA A 72 3.47 -11.70 -11.88
N ALA A 73 4.36 -11.85 -12.87
CA ALA A 73 3.97 -12.02 -14.26
C ALA A 73 3.25 -13.34 -14.54
N GLN A 74 3.55 -14.42 -13.81
CA GLN A 74 2.82 -15.69 -13.90
C GLN A 74 1.41 -15.55 -13.34
N ILE A 75 1.25 -14.92 -12.18
CA ILE A 75 -0.05 -14.63 -11.55
C ILE A 75 -0.90 -13.77 -12.48
N ALA A 76 -0.34 -12.72 -13.07
CA ALA A 76 -1.05 -11.88 -14.03
C ALA A 76 -1.57 -12.67 -15.25
N ARG A 77 -0.77 -13.60 -15.79
CA ARG A 77 -1.22 -14.48 -16.89
C ARG A 77 -2.30 -15.46 -16.46
N GLN A 78 -2.21 -15.99 -15.24
CA GLN A 78 -3.25 -16.84 -14.67
C GLN A 78 -4.57 -16.05 -14.55
N PHE A 79 -4.55 -14.87 -13.95
CA PHE A 79 -5.74 -14.03 -13.81
C PHE A 79 -6.34 -13.61 -15.15
N ALA A 80 -5.51 -13.38 -16.19
CA ALA A 80 -6.01 -13.14 -17.54
C ALA A 80 -6.80 -14.34 -18.10
N GLY A 81 -6.38 -15.58 -17.80
CA GLY A 81 -7.08 -16.80 -18.22
C GLY A 81 -8.29 -17.14 -17.37
N ASP A 82 -8.26 -16.81 -16.08
CA ASP A 82 -9.36 -17.03 -15.13
C ASP A 82 -10.50 -16.02 -15.32
N ALA A 83 -10.23 -14.88 -15.95
CA ALA A 83 -11.18 -13.81 -16.28
C ALA A 83 -12.09 -13.40 -15.09
N PRO A 84 -11.51 -12.94 -13.96
CA PRO A 84 -12.29 -12.39 -12.84
C PRO A 84 -13.02 -11.10 -13.22
N ASP A 85 -14.02 -10.72 -12.44
CA ASP A 85 -14.78 -9.47 -12.66
C ASP A 85 -13.94 -8.23 -12.36
N VAL A 86 -13.07 -8.30 -11.35
CA VAL A 86 -12.11 -7.23 -11.00
C VAL A 86 -10.80 -7.83 -10.50
N ILE A 87 -9.68 -7.19 -10.87
CA ILE A 87 -8.36 -7.49 -10.34
C ILE A 87 -7.89 -6.35 -9.44
N VAL A 88 -7.41 -6.69 -8.24
CA VAL A 88 -6.84 -5.76 -7.27
C VAL A 88 -5.36 -6.09 -7.07
N PRO A 89 -4.46 -5.50 -7.87
CA PRO A 89 -3.04 -5.59 -7.59
C PRO A 89 -2.67 -4.63 -6.45
N ILE A 90 -2.07 -5.19 -5.41
CA ILE A 90 -1.51 -4.49 -4.26
C ILE A 90 -0.01 -4.37 -4.49
N SER A 91 0.52 -3.14 -4.43
CA SER A 91 1.89 -2.71 -4.79
C SER A 91 2.15 -2.45 -6.28
N THR A 92 3.13 -1.58 -6.55
CA THR A 92 3.57 -1.20 -7.89
C THR A 92 4.00 -2.39 -8.76
N PRO A 93 4.85 -3.33 -8.30
CA PRO A 93 5.30 -4.44 -9.16
C PRO A 93 4.15 -5.37 -9.58
N SER A 94 3.21 -5.65 -8.68
CA SER A 94 2.01 -6.43 -9.01
C SER A 94 1.11 -5.70 -9.99
N ALA A 95 0.92 -4.38 -9.81
CA ALA A 95 0.11 -3.58 -10.70
C ALA A 95 0.73 -3.50 -12.11
N GLN A 96 2.04 -3.35 -12.21
CA GLN A 96 2.76 -3.40 -13.48
C GLN A 96 2.62 -4.77 -14.15
N ALA A 97 2.73 -5.87 -13.41
CA ALA A 97 2.54 -7.21 -13.96
C ALA A 97 1.13 -7.39 -14.54
N VAL A 98 0.09 -7.01 -13.80
CA VAL A 98 -1.32 -7.06 -14.23
C VAL A 98 -1.55 -6.16 -15.45
N VAL A 99 -1.20 -4.88 -15.35
CA VAL A 99 -1.37 -3.89 -16.44
C VAL A 99 -0.47 -4.18 -17.63
N SER A 100 0.57 -5.01 -17.53
CA SER A 100 1.32 -5.44 -18.72
C SER A 100 0.57 -6.49 -19.55
N SER A 101 -0.24 -7.33 -18.91
CA SER A 101 -0.84 -8.54 -19.50
C SER A 101 -2.34 -8.42 -19.80
N ILE A 102 -3.03 -7.48 -19.15
CA ILE A 102 -4.50 -7.41 -19.13
C ILE A 102 -4.97 -6.03 -19.61
N ARG A 103 -5.93 -5.99 -20.55
CA ARG A 103 -6.44 -4.73 -21.17
C ARG A 103 -7.96 -4.59 -21.14
N ASP A 104 -8.65 -5.65 -20.76
CA ASP A 104 -10.08 -5.83 -20.90
C ASP A 104 -10.79 -6.15 -19.58
N ILE A 105 -10.07 -6.67 -18.59
CA ILE A 105 -10.59 -6.88 -17.23
C ILE A 105 -10.35 -5.62 -16.39
N PRO A 106 -11.33 -5.13 -15.62
CA PRO A 106 -11.14 -4.02 -14.68
C PRO A 106 -10.00 -4.24 -13.67
N VAL A 107 -9.15 -3.24 -13.52
CA VAL A 107 -8.04 -3.22 -12.58
C VAL A 107 -8.20 -2.04 -11.62
N VAL A 108 -8.24 -2.33 -10.32
CA VAL A 108 -8.28 -1.32 -9.25
C VAL A 108 -7.04 -1.52 -8.38
N PHE A 109 -5.96 -0.78 -8.66
CA PHE A 109 -4.73 -0.90 -7.90
C PHE A 109 -4.80 -0.22 -6.53
N THR A 110 -3.94 -0.64 -5.62
CA THR A 110 -3.74 0.01 -4.31
C THR A 110 -2.30 -0.14 -3.82
N ALA A 111 -1.90 0.69 -2.86
CA ALA A 111 -0.53 0.79 -2.39
C ALA A 111 0.47 1.00 -3.53
N VAL A 112 0.09 1.82 -4.52
CA VAL A 112 0.96 2.21 -5.64
C VAL A 112 1.40 3.65 -5.43
N THR A 113 2.70 3.88 -5.32
CA THR A 113 3.20 5.21 -4.98
C THR A 113 3.02 6.20 -6.12
N ASP A 114 3.62 5.93 -7.28
CA ASP A 114 3.60 6.82 -8.44
C ASP A 114 2.98 6.09 -9.65
N PRO A 115 1.64 6.11 -9.81
CA PRO A 115 0.97 5.39 -10.89
C PRO A 115 1.28 5.96 -12.29
N LEU A 116 1.74 7.21 -12.38
CA LEU A 116 2.19 7.82 -13.64
C LEU A 116 3.61 7.35 -13.99
N GLY A 117 4.55 7.48 -13.04
CA GLY A 117 5.94 7.00 -13.21
C GLY A 117 6.03 5.49 -13.42
N ALA A 118 5.14 4.72 -12.78
CA ALA A 118 5.01 3.28 -12.98
C ALA A 118 4.29 2.90 -14.30
N GLN A 119 3.81 3.89 -15.06
CA GLN A 119 3.11 3.73 -16.34
C GLN A 119 1.82 2.90 -16.26
N LEU A 120 1.12 2.94 -15.12
CA LEU A 120 -0.16 2.25 -14.96
C LEU A 120 -1.30 3.04 -15.62
N VAL A 121 -1.24 4.37 -15.51
CA VAL A 121 -2.20 5.31 -16.09
C VAL A 121 -1.45 6.46 -16.76
N LYS A 122 -2.11 7.16 -17.68
CA LYS A 122 -1.53 8.33 -18.36
C LYS A 122 -1.93 9.65 -17.72
N ASP A 123 -3.03 9.65 -16.98
CA ASP A 123 -3.64 10.81 -16.34
C ASP A 123 -4.36 10.31 -15.08
N MET A 124 -4.23 11.01 -13.96
CA MET A 124 -4.87 10.58 -12.70
C MET A 124 -6.35 10.95 -12.65
N ASP A 125 -6.76 12.05 -13.29
CA ASP A 125 -8.16 12.50 -13.29
C ASP A 125 -9.01 11.76 -14.33
N LYS A 126 -8.39 11.34 -15.43
CA LYS A 126 -9.01 10.56 -16.51
C LYS A 126 -8.08 9.40 -16.92
N PRO A 127 -7.97 8.36 -16.09
CA PRO A 127 -7.08 7.22 -16.37
C PRO A 127 -7.29 6.61 -17.76
N GLY A 128 -8.56 6.53 -18.18
CA GLY A 128 -8.95 5.88 -19.41
C GLY A 128 -8.72 4.36 -19.36
N GLY A 129 -9.36 3.64 -20.28
CA GLY A 129 -9.22 2.19 -20.37
C GLY A 129 -9.77 1.47 -19.14
N ASN A 130 -9.06 0.43 -18.69
CA ASN A 130 -9.52 -0.52 -17.67
C ASN A 130 -8.82 -0.37 -16.31
N VAL A 131 -8.03 0.69 -16.08
CA VAL A 131 -7.18 0.83 -14.88
C VAL A 131 -7.58 2.08 -14.07
N THR A 132 -7.79 1.91 -12.78
CA THR A 132 -7.93 2.99 -11.78
C THR A 132 -7.36 2.51 -10.45
N GLY A 133 -7.45 3.30 -9.39
CA GLY A 133 -7.01 2.87 -8.07
C GLY A 133 -6.63 4.00 -7.12
N LEU A 134 -5.96 3.61 -6.04
CA LEU A 134 -5.49 4.49 -4.98
C LEU A 134 -3.96 4.53 -4.98
N SER A 135 -3.43 5.74 -4.90
CA SER A 135 -2.00 5.98 -4.72
C SER A 135 -1.64 6.18 -3.26
N ASP A 136 -0.48 5.68 -2.84
CA ASP A 136 0.10 5.93 -1.52
C ASP A 136 1.33 6.85 -1.60
N MET A 137 1.32 7.82 -2.54
CA MET A 137 2.39 8.81 -2.69
C MET A 137 2.75 9.42 -1.33
N SER A 138 3.98 9.14 -0.89
CA SER A 138 4.46 9.56 0.44
C SER A 138 4.62 11.08 0.53
N PRO A 139 4.26 11.70 1.66
CA PRO A 139 4.52 13.12 1.88
C PRO A 139 5.99 13.36 2.27
N VAL A 140 6.91 13.18 1.32
CA VAL A 140 8.36 13.18 1.56
C VAL A 140 8.86 14.48 2.21
N ALA A 141 8.29 15.63 1.85
CA ALA A 141 8.63 16.92 2.47
C ALA A 141 8.38 16.90 3.99
N GLU A 142 7.26 16.30 4.42
CA GLU A 142 6.91 16.16 5.83
C GLU A 142 7.78 15.12 6.53
N HIS A 143 8.21 14.07 5.82
CA HIS A 143 9.18 13.09 6.36
C HIS A 143 10.52 13.75 6.64
N VAL A 144 11.03 14.56 5.71
CA VAL A 144 12.28 15.32 5.89
C VAL A 144 12.16 16.31 7.04
N ALA A 145 11.02 17.01 7.15
CA ALA A 145 10.75 17.91 8.27
C ALA A 145 10.72 17.17 9.61
N LEU A 146 10.07 16.01 9.68
CA LEU A 146 10.03 15.17 10.88
C LEU A 146 11.42 14.67 11.28
N ILE A 147 12.23 14.23 10.31
CA ILE A 147 13.63 13.84 10.53
C ILE A 147 14.41 15.01 11.13
N LYS A 148 14.29 16.23 10.58
CA LYS A 148 14.96 17.42 11.12
C LYS A 148 14.45 17.84 12.50
N GLU A 149 13.17 17.65 12.79
CA GLU A 149 12.61 17.95 14.11
C GLU A 149 13.17 17.03 15.19
N ILE A 150 13.30 15.73 14.89
CA ILE A 150 13.82 14.73 15.83
C ILE A 150 15.36 14.76 15.87
N LEU A 151 16.01 14.97 14.73
CA LEU A 151 17.47 14.97 14.56
C LEU A 151 17.92 16.31 13.96
N PRO A 152 17.90 17.42 14.72
CA PRO A 152 18.22 18.76 14.21
C PRO A 152 19.65 18.86 13.67
N GLU A 153 20.58 18.07 14.20
CA GLU A 153 21.99 18.05 13.80
C GLU A 153 22.27 17.14 12.58
N ALA A 154 21.27 16.40 12.08
CA ALA A 154 21.45 15.56 10.90
C ALA A 154 21.82 16.41 9.67
N LYS A 155 22.78 15.88 8.90
CA LYS A 155 23.30 16.46 7.65
C LYS A 155 23.13 15.54 6.46
N SER A 156 22.84 14.26 6.69
CA SER A 156 22.76 13.24 5.65
C SER A 156 21.70 12.19 5.95
N ILE A 157 20.88 11.86 4.95
CA ILE A 157 19.88 10.80 4.98
C ILE A 157 20.38 9.61 4.16
N GLY A 158 20.49 8.45 4.78
CA GLY A 158 20.76 7.18 4.13
C GLY A 158 19.47 6.60 3.55
N PHE A 159 19.34 6.56 2.23
CA PHE A 159 18.17 6.03 1.55
C PHE A 159 18.38 4.54 1.26
N LEU A 160 17.69 3.69 2.01
CA LEU A 160 17.75 2.23 1.87
C LEU A 160 16.56 1.77 1.01
N TYR A 161 16.84 1.21 -0.17
CA TYR A 161 15.79 0.94 -1.18
C TYR A 161 16.16 -0.19 -2.15
N ASN A 162 15.19 -0.64 -2.93
CA ASN A 162 15.39 -1.49 -4.10
C ASN A 162 15.37 -0.64 -5.36
N SER A 163 16.50 -0.62 -6.08
CA SER A 163 16.65 0.09 -7.36
C SER A 163 15.84 -0.49 -8.51
N GLY A 164 15.27 -1.70 -8.35
CA GLY A 164 14.34 -2.33 -9.29
C GLY A 164 12.88 -1.97 -9.06
N GLU A 165 12.53 -1.27 -7.98
CA GLU A 165 11.16 -0.85 -7.68
C GLU A 165 10.91 0.60 -8.15
N ALA A 166 10.00 0.78 -9.11
CA ALA A 166 9.70 2.08 -9.69
C ALA A 166 9.20 3.09 -8.64
N ASN A 167 8.40 2.64 -7.66
CA ASN A 167 7.96 3.44 -6.50
C ASN A 167 9.15 4.04 -5.74
N SER A 168 10.16 3.22 -5.42
CA SER A 168 11.33 3.66 -4.67
C SER A 168 12.22 4.60 -5.48
N VAL A 169 12.31 4.40 -6.79
CA VAL A 169 13.03 5.32 -7.70
C VAL A 169 12.35 6.68 -7.75
N SER A 170 11.02 6.75 -7.91
CA SER A 170 10.28 8.02 -7.86
C SER A 170 10.46 8.72 -6.51
N LEU A 171 10.40 7.98 -5.39
CA LEU A 171 10.60 8.56 -4.05
C LEU A 171 12.02 9.04 -3.79
N LEU A 172 13.03 8.40 -4.38
CA LEU A 172 14.41 8.87 -4.29
C LEU A 172 14.58 10.24 -4.96
N GLU A 173 13.95 10.45 -6.12
CA GLU A 173 13.99 11.74 -6.82
C GLU A 173 13.37 12.85 -5.98
N VAL A 174 12.16 12.61 -5.43
CA VAL A 174 11.49 13.56 -4.53
C VAL A 174 12.30 13.80 -3.27
N LEU A 175 12.87 12.75 -2.66
CA LEU A 175 13.70 12.88 -1.46
C LEU A 175 14.94 13.73 -1.71
N LYS A 176 15.62 13.56 -2.85
CA LYS A 176 16.78 14.38 -3.19
C LYS A 176 16.42 15.86 -3.26
N GLU A 177 15.30 16.19 -3.88
CA GLU A 177 14.81 17.57 -3.97
C GLU A 177 14.48 18.15 -2.58
N GLU A 178 13.73 17.42 -1.75
CA GLU A 178 13.32 17.88 -0.42
C GLU A 178 14.49 17.92 0.59
N ALA A 179 15.42 16.96 0.49
CA ALA A 179 16.64 16.95 1.28
C ALA A 179 17.53 18.17 0.95
N GLU A 180 17.69 18.49 -0.34
CA GLU A 180 18.46 19.67 -0.76
C GLU A 180 17.86 20.97 -0.19
N LYS A 181 16.53 21.13 -0.26
CA LYS A 181 15.81 22.27 0.35
C LYS A 181 16.05 22.37 1.86
N ALA A 182 16.20 21.23 2.55
CA ALA A 182 16.47 21.14 3.98
C ALA A 182 17.96 21.19 4.36
N GLY A 183 18.87 21.34 3.39
CA GLY A 183 20.32 21.35 3.62
C GLY A 183 20.90 19.99 4.01
N LEU A 184 20.25 18.90 3.58
CA LEU A 184 20.66 17.52 3.80
C LEU A 184 21.22 16.92 2.50
N SER A 185 22.19 16.03 2.62
CA SER A 185 22.63 15.16 1.52
C SER A 185 21.90 13.81 1.57
N VAL A 186 21.76 13.14 0.42
CA VAL A 186 21.21 11.79 0.34
C VAL A 186 22.32 10.80 0.01
N VAL A 187 22.42 9.72 0.80
CA VAL A 187 23.35 8.62 0.60
C VAL A 187 22.56 7.38 0.22
N GLU A 188 22.65 7.00 -1.04
CA GLU A 188 21.93 5.83 -1.56
C GLU A 188 22.58 4.52 -1.11
N SER A 189 21.74 3.54 -0.76
CA SER A 189 22.15 2.15 -0.55
C SER A 189 21.07 1.21 -1.06
N ALA A 190 21.41 0.47 -2.12
CA ALA A 190 20.47 -0.40 -2.82
C ALA A 190 20.55 -1.86 -2.33
N ALA A 191 19.39 -2.50 -2.16
CA ALA A 191 19.21 -3.94 -2.00
C ALA A 191 18.13 -4.42 -2.97
N THR A 192 18.48 -5.32 -3.88
CA THR A 192 17.56 -5.79 -4.94
C THR A 192 16.71 -6.98 -4.53
N LYS A 193 16.96 -7.51 -3.33
CA LYS A 193 16.23 -8.63 -2.71
C LYS A 193 16.37 -8.58 -1.19
N SER A 194 15.42 -9.20 -0.49
CA SER A 194 15.33 -9.25 0.97
C SER A 194 16.64 -9.68 1.66
N ALA A 195 17.34 -10.67 1.10
CA ALA A 195 18.62 -11.17 1.64
C ALA A 195 19.76 -10.14 1.65
N GLU A 196 19.67 -9.07 0.87
CA GLU A 196 20.70 -8.02 0.77
C GLU A 196 20.47 -6.86 1.75
N VAL A 197 19.26 -6.76 2.33
CA VAL A 197 18.81 -5.59 3.12
C VAL A 197 19.73 -5.29 4.29
N GLN A 198 20.13 -6.32 5.06
CA GLN A 198 21.06 -6.12 6.18
C GLN A 198 22.42 -5.58 5.72
N GLY A 199 22.94 -6.08 4.60
CA GLY A 199 24.21 -5.62 4.04
C GLY A 199 24.14 -4.18 3.54
N ALA A 200 23.04 -3.84 2.86
CA ALA A 200 22.79 -2.48 2.36
C ALA A 200 22.59 -1.49 3.52
N ALA A 201 21.88 -1.85 4.58
CA ALA A 201 21.78 -1.03 5.79
C ALA A 201 23.17 -0.81 6.42
N ARG A 202 24.00 -1.86 6.51
CA ARG A 202 25.36 -1.77 7.05
C ARG A 202 26.28 -0.86 6.22
N ALA A 203 26.04 -0.74 4.91
CA ALA A 203 26.76 0.17 4.04
C ALA A 203 26.47 1.67 4.29
N LEU A 204 25.44 2.01 5.09
CA LEU A 204 25.12 3.38 5.49
C LEU A 204 25.81 3.81 6.79
N VAL A 205 26.31 2.85 7.59
CA VAL A 205 26.97 3.12 8.86
C VAL A 205 28.22 4.00 8.65
N GLY A 206 28.27 5.12 9.35
CA GLY A 206 29.36 6.11 9.23
C GLY A 206 29.32 6.95 7.96
N ARG A 207 28.31 6.77 7.09
CA ARG A 207 28.11 7.54 5.86
C ARG A 207 26.83 8.38 5.89
N ALA A 208 25.85 8.00 6.70
CA ALA A 208 24.61 8.75 6.93
C ALA A 208 24.38 8.99 8.42
N ASP A 209 23.61 10.03 8.75
CA ASP A 209 23.21 10.34 10.13
C ASP A 209 21.89 9.66 10.53
N VAL A 210 21.13 9.19 9.55
CA VAL A 210 19.84 8.53 9.71
C VAL A 210 19.59 7.58 8.54
N ILE A 211 18.92 6.46 8.77
CA ILE A 211 18.36 5.60 7.70
C ILE A 211 16.90 6.01 7.48
N TYR A 212 16.53 6.22 6.23
CA TYR A 212 15.15 6.39 5.80
C TYR A 212 14.79 5.27 4.84
N VAL A 213 13.76 4.51 5.21
CA VAL A 213 13.15 3.44 4.41
C VAL A 213 11.86 3.99 3.80
N PRO A 214 11.78 4.17 2.47
CA PRO A 214 10.55 4.58 1.80
C PRO A 214 9.50 3.45 1.80
N THR A 215 8.36 3.65 1.11
CA THR A 215 7.39 2.57 0.81
C THR A 215 7.95 1.57 -0.21
N ASP A 216 9.01 0.85 0.20
CA ASP A 216 9.72 -0.15 -0.59
C ASP A 216 9.39 -1.57 -0.10
N ASN A 217 8.84 -2.40 -0.99
CA ASN A 217 8.34 -3.71 -0.61
C ASN A 217 9.49 -4.65 -0.21
N THR A 218 10.62 -4.56 -0.91
CA THR A 218 11.80 -5.39 -0.66
C THR A 218 12.43 -5.09 0.70
N ILE A 219 12.64 -3.81 1.02
CA ILE A 219 13.23 -3.43 2.31
C ILE A 219 12.27 -3.74 3.46
N VAL A 220 10.98 -3.38 3.31
CA VAL A 220 9.97 -3.61 4.37
C VAL A 220 9.78 -5.11 4.64
N SER A 221 9.86 -5.97 3.63
CA SER A 221 9.75 -7.43 3.81
C SER A 221 10.88 -8.02 4.68
N ALA A 222 12.02 -7.35 4.78
CA ALA A 222 13.19 -7.79 5.55
C ALA A 222 13.72 -6.69 6.50
N LEU A 223 12.82 -5.84 6.99
CA LEU A 223 13.12 -4.68 7.81
C LEU A 223 13.94 -5.01 9.05
N GLU A 224 13.72 -6.17 9.66
CA GLU A 224 14.44 -6.64 10.85
C GLU A 224 15.96 -6.68 10.63
N GLY A 225 16.40 -6.97 9.40
CA GLY A 225 17.81 -6.90 9.03
C GLY A 225 18.37 -5.48 9.11
N ALA A 226 17.60 -4.47 8.68
CA ALA A 226 17.99 -3.06 8.75
C ALA A 226 17.90 -2.53 10.19
N VAL A 227 16.84 -2.88 10.92
CA VAL A 227 16.65 -2.51 12.34
C VAL A 227 17.78 -3.03 13.21
N ALA A 228 18.19 -4.29 13.02
CA ALA A 228 19.31 -4.85 13.78
C ALA A 228 20.62 -4.06 13.57
N VAL A 229 20.88 -3.60 12.34
CA VAL A 229 22.04 -2.75 12.04
C VAL A 229 21.89 -1.36 12.66
N ALA A 230 20.70 -0.77 12.56
CA ALA A 230 20.38 0.54 13.13
C ALA A 230 20.59 0.56 14.65
N GLU A 231 20.07 -0.45 15.37
CA GLU A 231 20.26 -0.61 16.81
C GLU A 231 21.73 -0.86 17.19
N GLU A 232 22.43 -1.75 16.48
CA GLU A 232 23.85 -2.09 16.72
C GLU A 232 24.77 -0.86 16.55
N SER A 233 24.49 -0.02 15.55
CA SER A 233 25.33 1.12 15.18
C SER A 233 24.89 2.45 15.78
N LYS A 234 23.79 2.48 16.56
CA LYS A 234 23.15 3.72 17.05
C LYS A 234 22.83 4.69 15.90
N LEU A 235 22.39 4.14 14.77
CA LEU A 235 21.99 4.88 13.59
C LEU A 235 20.45 4.90 13.53
N PRO A 236 19.79 6.04 13.75
CA PRO A 236 18.34 6.10 13.81
C PRO A 236 17.69 5.66 12.49
N LEU A 237 16.58 4.92 12.56
CA LEU A 237 15.86 4.40 11.39
C LEU A 237 14.41 4.90 11.36
N PHE A 238 14.04 5.54 10.26
CA PHE A 238 12.69 6.00 9.95
C PHE A 238 12.09 5.17 8.81
N THR A 239 10.77 4.99 8.83
CA THR A 239 10.02 4.37 7.74
C THR A 239 8.95 5.32 7.23
N ALA A 240 8.54 5.14 5.98
CA ALA A 240 7.39 5.86 5.41
C ALA A 240 6.05 5.22 5.79
N ASP A 241 6.03 3.92 6.11
CA ASP A 241 4.82 3.22 6.56
C ASP A 241 4.75 3.11 8.09
N THR A 242 3.54 3.25 8.64
CA THR A 242 3.29 3.21 10.08
C THR A 242 3.32 1.81 10.68
N ASP A 243 3.12 0.77 9.86
CA ASP A 243 3.11 -0.62 10.29
C ASP A 243 4.53 -1.12 10.66
N SER A 244 5.56 -0.52 10.07
CA SER A 244 6.96 -0.80 10.36
C SER A 244 7.47 -0.22 11.69
N VAL A 245 6.74 0.71 12.31
CA VAL A 245 7.16 1.34 13.58
C VAL A 245 7.15 0.34 14.74
N SER A 246 6.20 -0.58 14.76
CA SER A 246 6.16 -1.66 15.78
C SER A 246 7.28 -2.69 15.60
N ARG A 247 7.93 -2.70 14.43
CA ARG A 247 9.01 -3.61 14.05
C ARG A 247 10.42 -3.03 14.31
N GLY A 248 10.50 -1.80 14.82
CA GLY A 248 11.73 -1.20 15.31
C GLY A 248 12.18 0.07 14.59
N ALA A 249 11.39 0.62 13.65
CA ALA A 249 11.59 2.01 13.22
C ALA A 249 11.21 2.97 14.35
N ILE A 250 11.91 4.10 14.47
CA ILE A 250 11.70 5.05 15.58
C ILE A 250 10.47 5.92 15.36
N ALA A 251 10.13 6.21 14.11
CA ALA A 251 8.98 7.00 13.73
C ALA A 251 8.61 6.78 12.26
N ALA A 252 7.32 6.97 11.97
CA ALA A 252 6.79 7.10 10.63
C ALA A 252 5.64 8.11 10.65
N LEU A 253 5.55 8.90 9.57
CA LEU A 253 4.36 9.64 9.20
C LEU A 253 3.87 8.99 7.91
N GLY A 254 2.69 8.40 7.90
CA GLY A 254 2.27 7.62 6.74
C GLY A 254 0.82 7.21 6.78
N PHE A 255 0.37 6.56 5.70
CA PHE A 255 -0.99 6.07 5.60
C PHE A 255 -1.25 4.88 6.54
N ASN A 256 -2.48 4.78 7.02
CA ASN A 256 -3.00 3.53 7.58
C ASN A 256 -3.44 2.62 6.43
N TYR A 257 -2.66 1.59 6.13
CA TYR A 257 -2.91 0.75 4.96
C TYR A 257 -4.22 -0.05 5.01
N TYR A 258 -4.76 -0.33 6.19
CA TYR A 258 -6.10 -0.92 6.30
C TYR A 258 -7.18 0.04 5.79
N ASP A 259 -7.07 1.33 6.11
CA ASP A 259 -8.00 2.35 5.61
C ASP A 259 -7.77 2.65 4.11
N VAL A 260 -6.53 2.58 3.63
CA VAL A 260 -6.21 2.61 2.18
C VAL A 260 -6.91 1.44 1.47
N GLY A 261 -6.84 0.25 2.06
CA GLY A 261 -7.54 -0.94 1.58
C GLY A 261 -9.05 -0.75 1.51
N LYS A 262 -9.65 -0.17 2.56
CA LYS A 262 -11.09 0.13 2.57
C LYS A 262 -11.50 1.10 1.48
N GLN A 263 -10.78 2.22 1.33
CA GLN A 263 -11.00 3.19 0.25
C GLN A 263 -10.90 2.53 -1.14
N THR A 264 -9.94 1.61 -1.30
CA THR A 264 -9.79 0.83 -2.53
C THR A 264 -10.99 -0.09 -2.76
N GLY A 265 -11.44 -0.80 -1.73
CA GLY A 265 -12.61 -1.68 -1.81
C GLY A 265 -13.89 -0.92 -2.18
N GLU A 266 -14.05 0.33 -1.74
CA GLU A 266 -15.15 1.19 -2.19
C GLU A 266 -15.10 1.46 -3.71
N VAL A 267 -13.90 1.64 -4.27
CA VAL A 267 -13.71 1.75 -5.73
C VAL A 267 -14.02 0.43 -6.43
N VAL A 268 -13.58 -0.72 -5.87
CA VAL A 268 -13.92 -2.05 -6.41
C VAL A 268 -15.44 -2.24 -6.45
N VAL A 269 -16.17 -1.84 -5.39
CA VAL A 269 -17.63 -1.92 -5.33
C VAL A 269 -18.30 -1.07 -6.42
N ARG A 270 -17.76 0.11 -6.73
CA ARG A 270 -18.27 0.95 -7.85
C ARG A 270 -18.10 0.25 -9.19
N VAL A 271 -16.93 -0.34 -9.42
CA VAL A 271 -16.63 -1.10 -10.65
C VAL A 271 -17.53 -2.33 -10.78
N LEU A 272 -17.71 -3.11 -9.70
CA LEU A 272 -18.63 -4.26 -9.67
C LEU A 272 -20.10 -3.87 -9.92
N LYS A 273 -20.47 -2.61 -9.65
CA LYS A 273 -21.80 -2.05 -9.96
C LYS A 273 -21.91 -1.48 -11.37
N GLY A 274 -20.88 -1.66 -12.20
CA GLY A 274 -20.87 -1.30 -13.62
C GLY A 274 -20.28 0.07 -13.94
N GLU A 275 -19.67 0.76 -12.98
CA GLU A 275 -18.93 1.98 -13.27
C GLU A 275 -17.62 1.65 -14.00
N ASN A 276 -17.35 2.34 -15.10
CA ASN A 276 -16.17 2.10 -15.91
C ASN A 276 -14.90 2.60 -15.17
N PRO A 277 -13.86 1.75 -14.95
CA PRO A 277 -12.63 2.16 -14.29
C PRO A 277 -11.98 3.39 -14.90
N GLY A 278 -12.00 3.52 -16.23
CA GLY A 278 -11.37 4.64 -16.92
C GLY A 278 -12.02 6.01 -16.64
N ASP A 279 -13.23 6.03 -16.09
CA ASP A 279 -13.97 7.23 -15.68
C ASP A 279 -13.84 7.52 -14.18
N ILE A 280 -13.23 6.61 -13.41
CA ILE A 280 -12.97 6.78 -11.98
C ILE A 280 -11.57 7.39 -11.81
N PRO A 281 -11.44 8.61 -11.26
CA PRO A 281 -10.15 9.21 -11.03
C PRO A 281 -9.30 8.40 -10.04
N VAL A 282 -8.01 8.28 -10.35
CA VAL A 282 -6.99 7.86 -9.38
C VAL A 282 -6.82 8.99 -8.35
N ARG A 283 -6.75 8.61 -7.08
CA ARG A 283 -6.57 9.54 -5.97
C ARG A 283 -5.44 9.07 -5.08
N VAL A 284 -4.71 10.01 -4.50
CA VAL A 284 -3.87 9.70 -3.33
C VAL A 284 -4.82 9.36 -2.18
N ALA A 285 -4.51 8.30 -1.44
CA ALA A 285 -5.30 7.88 -0.30
C ALA A 285 -5.42 9.02 0.72
N ALA A 286 -6.52 9.01 1.47
CA ALA A 286 -6.76 10.00 2.51
C ALA A 286 -6.31 9.47 3.88
N GLY A 287 -5.79 10.38 4.71
CA GLY A 287 -5.47 10.14 6.11
C GLY A 287 -4.03 9.67 6.33
N THR A 288 -3.32 10.36 7.22
CA THR A 288 -1.98 9.98 7.65
C THR A 288 -1.90 9.97 9.17
N ASP A 289 -1.15 9.03 9.70
CA ASP A 289 -0.88 8.86 11.12
C ASP A 289 0.61 9.13 11.40
N LEU A 290 0.87 9.81 12.52
CA LEU A 290 2.21 9.91 13.08
C LEU A 290 2.35 8.85 14.17
N VAL A 291 3.17 7.83 13.92
CA VAL A 291 3.46 6.78 14.88
C VAL A 291 4.93 6.87 15.29
N VAL A 292 5.18 6.79 16.58
CA VAL A 292 6.54 6.85 17.14
C VAL A 292 6.80 5.66 18.07
N ASN A 293 8.05 5.25 18.20
CA ASN A 293 8.49 4.14 19.04
C ASN A 293 9.62 4.58 19.96
N LYS A 294 9.27 4.76 21.24
CA LYS A 294 10.20 5.21 22.28
C LYS A 294 11.27 4.17 22.56
N SER A 295 10.91 2.90 22.72
CA SER A 295 11.86 1.79 22.87
C SER A 295 12.89 1.75 21.74
N ALA A 296 12.44 1.84 20.48
CA ALA A 296 13.34 1.84 19.34
C ALA A 296 14.24 3.08 19.32
N ALA A 297 13.68 4.26 19.58
CA ALA A 297 14.44 5.50 19.68
C ALA A 297 15.54 5.41 20.75
N GLU A 298 15.22 4.91 21.95
CA GLU A 298 16.18 4.73 23.04
C GLU A 298 17.31 3.75 22.64
N LYS A 299 16.96 2.61 22.03
CA LYS A 299 17.94 1.63 21.54
C LYS A 299 18.87 2.22 20.48
N MET A 300 18.40 3.19 19.68
CA MET A 300 19.20 3.89 18.67
C MET A 300 19.84 5.19 19.21
N GLY A 301 19.69 5.50 20.50
CA GLY A 301 20.31 6.66 21.14
C GLY A 301 19.62 7.99 20.86
N VAL A 302 18.34 7.97 20.50
CA VAL A 302 17.53 9.15 20.18
C VAL A 302 16.55 9.45 21.32
N ALA A 303 16.52 10.69 21.76
CA ALA A 303 15.46 11.22 22.62
C ALA A 303 14.40 11.88 21.74
N LEU A 304 13.18 11.34 21.73
CA LEU A 304 12.08 11.92 20.95
C LEU A 304 11.62 13.26 21.58
N PRO A 305 11.53 14.35 20.81
CA PRO A 305 11.04 15.63 21.32
C PRO A 305 9.57 15.56 21.74
N GLU A 306 9.21 16.31 22.79
CA GLU A 306 7.81 16.41 23.26
C GLU A 306 6.87 16.98 22.19
N SER A 307 7.38 17.86 21.31
CA SER A 307 6.63 18.40 20.17
C SER A 307 6.19 17.32 19.18
N VAL A 308 6.95 16.23 19.07
CA VAL A 308 6.62 15.07 18.25
C VAL A 308 5.67 14.15 19.00
N LEU A 309 5.99 13.82 20.26
CA LEU A 309 5.19 12.92 21.08
C LEU A 309 3.74 13.42 21.25
N SER A 310 3.56 14.72 21.45
CA SER A 310 2.25 15.35 21.63
C SER A 310 1.36 15.33 20.38
N ARG A 311 1.94 15.17 19.18
CA ARG A 311 1.19 15.08 17.91
C ARG A 311 1.06 13.64 17.40
N ALA A 312 1.76 12.68 18.02
CA ALA A 312 1.72 11.30 17.61
C ALA A 312 0.32 10.72 17.85
N THR A 313 -0.26 10.11 16.82
CA THR A 313 -1.55 9.42 16.92
C THR A 313 -1.40 8.09 17.67
N ARG A 314 -0.19 7.50 17.63
CA ARG A 314 0.18 6.33 18.42
C ARG A 314 1.63 6.41 18.90
N VAL A 315 1.83 6.09 20.17
CA VAL A 315 3.14 5.95 20.81
C VAL A 315 3.33 4.49 21.20
N ILE A 316 4.41 3.89 20.70
CA ILE A 316 4.88 2.57 21.12
C ILE A 316 5.91 2.80 22.21
N GLU A 317 5.74 2.13 23.35
CA GLU A 317 6.63 2.23 24.50
C GLU A 317 7.82 1.29 24.36
#